data_AF-A0A1V6QSB1-F1
#
_entry.id   AF-A0A1V6QSB1-F1
#
_cell.length_a   1.000
_cell.length_b   1.000
_cell.length_c   1.000
_cell.angle_alpha   90.00
_cell.angle_beta   90.00
_cell.angle_gamma   90.00
#
_symmetry.space_group_name_H-M   'P 1'
#
loop_
_entity.id
_entity.type
_entity.pdbx_description
1 polymer ?
#
loop_
_entity_poly.entity_id
_entity_poly.type
_entity_poly.pdbx_seq_one_letter_code
_entity_poly.pdbx_strand_id
1 'polypeptide(L)'
;MKSTFLVSLIPFIQGVLGSVEVLGGSPATIDDLPYLVSISKSGVYTCAGVIISNDRVVTSARCVYSLESSPMSFSVRAGSSKTSSGGSAWMVSKIARNARFDPVTNDFDVAVLKLASSVTPGPTVKTIEFVQPGQEPEEGTECVASGWGNLGGQLQSVTLPIVNREKCNQTYAGQITDRMICAGPEAGKGTCPGDRGGPVTCGGKLAGIISQTKGCELLGLPDVFTDVANSYIQSWIKSLSPATARQLFTATVAPVVDYASNVWMHAFKNKAIGPINLVQRVGAQAIVGTFLTVATSVAQAEAHMATVQHRLWRRAAKMWTGIHTLPETNPLRRNALKSIEMETLETINPFTLAPWEERVQGDGHDSPETQTEAGGVMRIAVSSSARNEMVGFGVATKKQPPRVL
;
A
#
# COMPACT_ATOMS: atom_id res chain seq x y z
N MET A 1 -4.29 56.62 -52.28
CA MET A 1 -4.31 57.05 -50.87
C MET A 1 -4.04 55.83 -50.02
N LYS A 2 -2.82 55.71 -49.47
CA LYS A 2 -2.40 54.57 -48.63
C LYS A 2 -2.80 54.87 -47.19
N SER A 3 -3.58 53.97 -46.59
CA SER A 3 -4.01 54.08 -45.19
C SER A 3 -2.99 53.40 -44.28
N THR A 4 -2.47 54.15 -43.34
CA THR A 4 -1.48 53.78 -42.33
C THR A 4 -2.20 53.13 -41.14
N PHE A 5 -2.03 51.83 -40.92
CA PHE A 5 -2.40 51.17 -39.67
C PHE A 5 -1.18 51.20 -38.72
N LEU A 6 -1.32 51.94 -37.62
CA LEU A 6 -0.39 51.95 -36.50
C LEU A 6 -0.55 50.65 -35.70
N VAL A 7 0.44 49.76 -35.78
CA VAL A 7 0.58 48.63 -34.88
C VAL A 7 1.26 49.14 -33.60
N SER A 8 0.47 49.30 -32.53
CA SER A 8 0.98 49.54 -31.18
C SER A 8 1.60 48.25 -30.64
N LEU A 9 2.93 48.21 -30.55
CA LEU A 9 3.66 47.20 -29.79
C LEU A 9 3.44 47.44 -28.31
N ILE A 10 2.56 46.63 -27.69
CA ILE A 10 2.53 46.49 -26.23
C ILE A 10 3.78 45.68 -25.84
N PRO A 11 4.68 46.20 -25.01
CA PRO A 11 5.81 45.43 -24.53
C PRO A 11 5.27 44.30 -23.66
N PHE A 12 5.58 43.07 -24.08
CA PHE A 12 5.40 41.85 -23.31
C PHE A 12 6.19 42.04 -22.00
N ILE A 13 5.51 42.36 -20.91
CA ILE A 13 6.13 42.35 -19.58
C ILE A 13 6.46 40.88 -19.32
N GLN A 14 7.72 40.52 -19.51
CA GLN A 14 8.33 39.33 -18.92
C GLN A 14 8.23 39.51 -17.40
N GLY A 15 7.09 39.10 -16.86
CA GLY A 15 6.87 38.94 -15.43
C GLY A 15 7.85 37.90 -14.91
N VAL A 16 8.72 38.39 -14.03
CA VAL A 16 9.66 37.66 -13.17
C VAL A 16 9.16 36.25 -12.85
N LEU A 17 9.76 35.24 -13.51
CA LEU A 17 9.75 33.85 -13.05
C LEU A 17 10.68 33.76 -11.83
N GLY A 18 10.25 34.35 -10.72
CA GLY A 18 10.78 34.05 -9.40
C GLY A 18 10.24 32.69 -8.98
N SER A 19 11.08 31.86 -8.37
CA SER A 19 10.67 30.61 -7.72
C SER A 19 9.54 30.91 -6.73
N VAL A 20 8.29 30.61 -7.09
CA VAL A 20 7.16 30.80 -6.18
C VAL A 20 7.25 29.70 -5.12
N GLU A 21 7.80 30.10 -3.98
CA GLU A 21 7.79 29.35 -2.72
C GLU A 21 6.35 29.28 -2.18
N VAL A 22 6.13 28.67 -1.02
CA VAL A 22 4.81 28.69 -0.37
C VAL A 22 4.39 30.16 -0.21
N LEU A 23 3.33 30.57 -0.90
CA LEU A 23 2.96 31.98 -0.95
C LEU A 23 2.58 32.42 0.46
N GLY A 24 3.17 33.52 0.95
CA GLY A 24 2.94 34.03 2.31
C GLY A 24 3.34 33.08 3.44
N GLY A 25 4.15 32.05 3.14
CA GLY A 25 4.70 31.12 4.11
C GLY A 25 5.89 31.70 4.88
N SER A 26 6.20 31.07 6.02
CA SER A 26 7.41 31.34 6.80
C SER A 26 8.43 30.22 6.60
N PRO A 27 9.74 30.53 6.58
CA PRO A 27 10.79 29.52 6.60
C PRO A 27 10.58 28.53 7.75
N ALA A 28 10.74 27.24 7.46
CA ALA A 28 10.64 26.16 8.44
C ALA A 28 11.85 25.23 8.34
N THR A 29 12.11 24.48 9.40
CA THR A 29 13.17 23.47 9.43
C THR A 29 12.61 22.08 9.66
N ILE A 30 13.39 21.05 9.34
CA ILE A 30 12.97 19.67 9.58
C ILE A 30 12.83 19.35 11.08
N ASP A 31 13.49 20.13 11.95
CA ASP A 31 13.32 20.02 13.41
C ASP A 31 11.90 20.40 13.85
N ASP A 32 11.28 21.34 13.16
CA ASP A 32 9.89 21.76 13.39
C ASP A 32 8.87 20.76 12.81
N LEU A 33 9.26 20.09 11.71
CA LEU A 33 8.38 19.24 10.91
C LEU A 33 8.98 17.83 10.70
N PRO A 34 9.32 17.08 11.77
CA PRO A 34 10.11 15.84 11.67
C PRO A 34 9.37 14.67 10.98
N TYR A 35 8.09 14.83 10.69
CA TYR A 35 7.27 13.88 9.94
C TYR A 35 7.26 14.12 8.43
N LEU A 36 7.75 15.28 7.98
CA LEU A 36 7.73 15.66 6.57
C LEU A 36 8.87 14.98 5.80
N VAL A 37 8.59 14.51 4.59
CA VAL A 37 9.59 13.87 3.72
C VAL A 37 9.52 14.39 2.29
N SER A 38 10.64 14.40 1.61
CA SER A 38 10.70 14.65 0.18
C SER A 38 10.61 13.33 -0.59
N ILE A 39 9.81 13.31 -1.66
CA ILE A 39 9.64 12.17 -2.55
C ILE A 39 10.21 12.54 -3.91
N SER A 40 11.17 11.73 -4.36
CA SER A 40 11.83 11.91 -5.64
C SER A 40 11.51 10.75 -6.57
N LYS A 41 11.26 11.07 -7.84
CA LYS A 41 11.14 10.08 -8.92
C LYS A 41 12.36 10.18 -9.83
N SER A 42 13.07 9.07 -10.02
CA SER A 42 14.30 8.99 -10.81
C SER A 42 15.34 10.05 -10.39
N GLY A 43 15.44 10.33 -9.09
CA GLY A 43 16.34 11.32 -8.51
C GLY A 43 15.84 12.77 -8.52
N VAL A 44 14.70 13.05 -9.14
CA VAL A 44 14.12 14.41 -9.23
C VAL A 44 13.00 14.57 -8.21
N TYR A 45 13.06 15.63 -7.40
CA TYR A 45 11.99 15.98 -6.46
C TYR A 45 10.65 16.12 -7.19
N THR A 46 9.63 15.44 -6.71
CA THR A 46 8.31 15.42 -7.34
C THR A 46 7.21 15.88 -6.39
N CYS A 47 7.22 15.37 -5.16
CA CYS A 47 6.18 15.63 -4.17
C CYS A 47 6.72 15.60 -2.74
N ALA A 48 5.93 16.08 -1.81
CA ALA A 48 6.12 15.84 -0.39
C ALA A 48 5.34 14.59 0.08
N GLY A 49 5.63 14.16 1.31
CA GLY A 49 4.94 13.06 1.98
C GLY A 49 5.04 13.17 3.50
N VAL A 50 4.41 12.24 4.19
CA VAL A 50 4.31 12.24 5.67
C VAL A 50 4.61 10.86 6.24
N ILE A 51 5.49 10.78 7.23
CA ILE A 51 5.81 9.53 7.93
C ILE A 51 4.67 9.16 8.88
N ILE A 52 4.08 7.98 8.66
CA ILE A 52 2.95 7.48 9.45
C ILE A 52 3.29 6.21 10.24
N SER A 53 4.35 5.50 9.85
CA SER A 53 4.99 4.43 10.61
C SER A 53 6.47 4.36 10.25
N ASN A 54 7.24 3.53 10.95
CA ASN A 54 8.67 3.34 10.68
C ASN A 54 8.96 2.87 9.25
N ASP A 55 7.99 2.30 8.52
CA ASP A 55 8.19 1.78 7.16
C ASP A 55 7.18 2.31 6.14
N ARG A 56 6.36 3.30 6.51
CA ARG A 56 5.29 3.84 5.65
C ARG A 56 5.25 5.34 5.63
N VAL A 57 5.03 5.85 4.43
CA VAL A 57 4.85 7.26 4.12
C VAL A 57 3.54 7.43 3.37
N VAL A 58 2.70 8.36 3.79
CA VAL A 58 1.50 8.74 3.04
C VAL A 58 1.80 9.96 2.16
N THR A 59 1.17 10.00 0.99
CA THR A 59 1.29 11.10 0.01
C THR A 59 0.02 11.15 -0.85
N SER A 60 -0.02 12.04 -1.85
CA SER A 60 -1.09 12.13 -2.83
C SER A 60 -1.00 10.97 -3.84
N ALA A 61 -2.14 10.40 -4.24
CA ALA A 61 -2.21 9.40 -5.30
C ALA A 61 -1.68 9.94 -6.63
N ARG A 62 -1.84 11.23 -6.89
CA ARG A 62 -1.35 11.91 -8.10
C ARG A 62 0.16 11.89 -8.22
N CYS A 63 0.89 11.95 -7.10
CA CYS A 63 2.35 11.84 -7.07
C CYS A 63 2.86 10.51 -7.64
N VAL A 64 2.04 9.46 -7.59
CA VAL A 64 2.37 8.10 -8.03
C VAL A 64 1.39 7.55 -9.09
N TYR A 65 0.68 8.44 -9.80
CA TYR A 65 -0.40 8.03 -10.69
C TYR A 65 0.09 7.38 -11.98
N SER A 66 1.26 7.77 -12.50
CA SER A 66 1.77 7.32 -13.80
C SER A 66 1.76 5.78 -13.94
N LEU A 67 1.25 5.29 -15.07
CA LEU A 67 1.05 3.86 -15.38
C LEU A 67 2.35 3.05 -15.40
N GLU A 68 3.50 3.72 -15.56
CA GLU A 68 4.83 3.11 -15.61
C GLU A 68 5.61 3.26 -14.29
N SER A 69 4.94 3.72 -13.22
CA SER A 69 5.56 3.98 -11.92
C SER A 69 6.04 2.69 -11.25
N SER A 70 7.27 2.27 -11.54
CA SER A 70 7.96 1.24 -10.77
C SER A 70 8.30 1.78 -9.37
N PRO A 71 8.04 1.03 -8.28
CA PRO A 71 8.45 1.43 -6.93
C PRO A 71 9.93 1.81 -6.84
N MET A 72 10.79 1.10 -7.58
CA MET A 72 12.23 1.36 -7.62
C MET A 72 12.60 2.69 -8.29
N SER A 73 11.68 3.34 -9.00
CA SER A 73 11.90 4.71 -9.50
C SER A 73 11.69 5.78 -8.42
N PHE A 74 11.10 5.42 -7.26
CA PHE A 74 10.85 6.36 -6.17
C PHE A 74 11.83 6.19 -5.02
N SER A 75 12.27 7.32 -4.49
CA SER A 75 12.98 7.39 -3.22
C SER A 75 12.34 8.43 -2.31
N VAL A 76 12.46 8.19 -1.01
CA VAL A 76 11.97 9.09 0.04
C VAL A 76 13.14 9.54 0.88
N ARG A 77 13.29 10.84 1.11
CA ARG A 77 14.28 11.40 2.03
C ARG A 77 13.60 12.02 3.25
N ALA A 78 14.08 11.66 4.43
CA ALA A 78 13.63 12.19 5.72
C ALA A 78 14.80 12.77 6.52
N GLY A 79 14.49 13.65 7.48
CA GLY A 79 15.50 14.24 8.37
C GLY A 79 16.36 15.31 7.70
N SER A 80 15.84 16.01 6.69
CA SER A 80 16.50 17.13 6.02
C SER A 80 15.52 18.24 5.64
N SER A 81 15.94 19.50 5.80
CA SER A 81 15.23 20.66 5.24
C SER A 81 15.48 20.83 3.73
N LYS A 82 16.32 20.00 3.10
CA LYS A 82 16.63 20.02 1.67
C LYS A 82 16.07 18.77 0.98
N THR A 83 15.53 18.96 -0.22
CA THR A 83 14.92 17.86 -1.00
C THR A 83 15.92 16.86 -1.56
N SER A 84 17.16 17.30 -1.88
CA SER A 84 18.18 16.51 -2.59
C SER A 84 19.39 16.10 -1.77
N SER A 85 19.60 16.64 -0.56
CA SER A 85 20.78 16.40 0.29
C SER A 85 20.43 16.41 1.79
N GLY A 86 21.34 15.94 2.64
CA GLY A 86 21.13 15.85 4.10
C GLY A 86 20.14 14.76 4.54
N GLY A 87 20.08 14.44 5.83
CA GLY A 87 19.21 13.37 6.32
C GLY A 87 19.52 12.01 5.69
N SER A 88 18.51 11.13 5.63
CA SER A 88 18.62 9.78 5.09
C SER A 88 17.61 9.55 3.97
N ALA A 89 17.93 8.69 3.00
CA ALA A 89 17.08 8.37 1.88
C ALA A 89 16.86 6.86 1.75
N TRP A 90 15.63 6.47 1.43
CA TRP A 90 15.19 5.09 1.29
C TRP A 90 14.54 4.87 -0.06
N MET A 91 14.79 3.71 -0.67
CA MET A 91 14.05 3.27 -1.84
C MET A 91 12.63 2.84 -1.44
N VAL A 92 11.68 3.04 -2.34
CA VAL A 92 10.31 2.55 -2.16
C VAL A 92 10.22 1.11 -2.66
N SER A 93 9.76 0.20 -1.79
CA SER A 93 9.56 -1.22 -2.14
C SER A 93 8.18 -1.49 -2.70
N LYS A 94 7.16 -0.74 -2.26
CA LYS A 94 5.77 -0.90 -2.71
C LYS A 94 5.01 0.42 -2.68
N ILE A 95 4.10 0.59 -3.63
CA ILE A 95 3.22 1.76 -3.74
C ILE A 95 1.77 1.31 -3.64
N ALA A 96 1.06 1.56 -2.55
CA ALA A 96 -0.38 1.39 -2.51
C ALA A 96 -1.03 2.71 -2.94
N ARG A 97 -1.62 2.77 -4.13
CA ARG A 97 -2.43 3.91 -4.58
C ARG A 97 -3.90 3.59 -4.37
N ASN A 98 -4.69 4.55 -3.89
CA ASN A 98 -6.12 4.32 -3.72
C ASN A 98 -6.75 3.96 -5.07
N ALA A 99 -7.37 2.78 -5.14
CA ALA A 99 -7.94 2.25 -6.38
C ALA A 99 -9.12 3.08 -6.90
N ARG A 100 -9.76 3.88 -6.02
CA ARG A 100 -10.87 4.76 -6.36
C ARG A 100 -10.42 6.18 -6.75
N PHE A 101 -9.11 6.42 -6.77
CA PHE A 101 -8.57 7.71 -7.15
C PHE A 101 -8.99 8.11 -8.56
N ASP A 102 -9.59 9.29 -8.68
CA ASP A 102 -9.99 9.88 -9.95
C ASP A 102 -9.03 11.02 -10.32
N PRO A 103 -8.26 10.89 -11.43
CA PRO A 103 -7.33 11.91 -11.86
C PRO A 103 -8.00 13.23 -12.27
N VAL A 104 -9.29 13.21 -12.66
CA VAL A 104 -10.06 14.37 -13.14
C VAL A 104 -10.61 15.18 -11.97
N THR A 105 -11.30 14.53 -11.04
CA THR A 105 -11.93 15.19 -9.89
C THR A 105 -10.98 15.36 -8.70
N ASN A 106 -9.87 14.62 -8.68
CA ASN A 106 -9.00 14.47 -7.51
C ASN A 106 -9.70 13.80 -6.30
N ASP A 107 -10.85 13.15 -6.50
CA ASP A 107 -11.46 12.37 -5.42
C ASP A 107 -10.57 11.15 -5.08
N PHE A 108 -10.56 10.76 -3.80
CA PHE A 108 -9.69 9.71 -3.26
C PHE A 108 -8.17 9.91 -3.52
N ASP A 109 -7.68 11.16 -3.53
CA ASP A 109 -6.26 11.48 -3.80
C ASP A 109 -5.32 11.13 -2.63
N VAL A 110 -5.07 9.83 -2.44
CA VAL A 110 -4.19 9.33 -1.40
C VAL A 110 -3.43 8.07 -1.82
N ALA A 111 -2.15 8.00 -1.45
CA ALA A 111 -1.28 6.85 -1.64
C ALA A 111 -0.41 6.60 -0.39
N VAL A 112 -0.03 5.35 -0.17
CA VAL A 112 0.92 4.92 0.86
C VAL A 112 2.11 4.25 0.19
N LEU A 113 3.30 4.74 0.48
CA LEU A 113 4.58 4.18 0.05
C LEU A 113 5.13 3.31 1.19
N LYS A 114 5.47 2.07 0.89
CA LYS A 114 6.25 1.20 1.79
C LYS A 114 7.72 1.33 1.44
N LEU A 115 8.54 1.64 2.43
CA LEU A 115 9.99 1.77 2.27
C LEU A 115 10.65 0.39 2.20
N ALA A 116 11.83 0.31 1.58
CA ALA A 116 12.61 -0.93 1.49
C ALA A 116 13.24 -1.34 2.82
N SER A 117 13.52 -0.39 3.69
CA SER A 117 13.93 -0.61 5.08
C SER A 117 13.24 0.41 5.99
N SER A 118 13.15 0.07 7.27
CA SER A 118 12.53 0.96 8.26
C SER A 118 13.40 2.20 8.49
N VAL A 119 12.73 3.32 8.61
CA VAL A 119 13.24 4.58 9.13
C VAL A 119 13.59 4.42 10.60
N THR A 120 14.74 4.96 10.99
CA THR A 120 15.14 5.05 12.40
C THR A 120 14.55 6.32 13.00
N PRO A 121 13.66 6.23 14.01
CA PRO A 121 13.13 7.41 14.68
C PRO A 121 14.23 8.25 15.33
N GLY A 122 14.06 9.57 15.32
CA GLY A 122 15.02 10.51 15.89
C GLY A 122 14.44 11.92 16.03
N PRO A 123 15.23 12.91 16.46
CA PRO A 123 14.78 14.29 16.64
C PRO A 123 14.14 14.89 15.38
N THR A 124 14.74 14.62 14.22
CA THR A 124 14.34 15.13 12.89
C THR A 124 13.49 14.14 12.09
N VAL A 125 13.13 12.99 12.69
CA VAL A 125 12.42 11.91 11.99
C VAL A 125 11.42 11.26 12.94
N LYS A 126 10.13 11.61 12.80
CA LYS A 126 9.05 11.15 13.69
C LYS A 126 7.81 10.78 12.90
N THR A 127 7.01 9.88 13.46
CA THR A 127 5.65 9.62 12.97
C THR A 127 4.70 10.73 13.44
N ILE A 128 3.62 10.96 12.70
CA ILE A 128 2.55 11.89 13.11
C ILE A 128 1.28 11.13 13.54
N GLU A 129 0.59 11.67 14.53
CA GLU A 129 -0.75 11.21 14.89
C GLU A 129 -1.81 11.76 13.93
N PHE A 130 -2.92 11.03 13.81
CA PHE A 130 -4.03 11.38 12.93
C PHE A 130 -5.12 12.07 13.75
N VAL A 131 -5.80 13.04 13.15
CA VAL A 131 -7.13 13.46 13.65
C VAL A 131 -8.07 12.26 13.66
N GLN A 132 -8.91 12.08 14.68
CA GLN A 132 -9.75 10.87 14.76
C GLN A 132 -10.87 10.89 13.71
N PRO A 133 -11.39 9.71 13.31
CA PRO A 133 -12.51 9.64 12.39
C PRO A 133 -13.71 10.46 12.89
N GLY A 134 -14.26 11.31 12.03
CA GLY A 134 -15.40 12.18 12.37
C GLY A 134 -15.06 13.41 13.23
N GLN A 135 -13.78 13.65 13.53
CA GLN A 135 -13.31 14.87 14.21
C GLN A 135 -12.68 15.85 13.21
N GLU A 136 -13.31 16.03 12.06
CA GLU A 136 -12.86 17.02 11.08
C GLU A 136 -12.74 18.40 11.75
N PRO A 137 -11.64 19.16 11.51
CA PRO A 137 -11.50 20.49 12.12
C PRO A 137 -12.61 21.44 11.65
N GLU A 138 -13.11 22.27 12.57
CA GLU A 138 -14.20 23.20 12.30
C GLU A 138 -13.74 24.40 11.46
N GLU A 139 -14.68 25.10 10.81
CA GLU A 139 -14.41 26.33 10.07
C GLU A 139 -13.68 27.36 10.96
N GLY A 140 -12.66 28.02 10.39
CA GLY A 140 -11.82 28.98 11.09
C GLY A 140 -10.72 28.34 11.95
N THR A 141 -10.66 27.01 12.07
CA THR A 141 -9.53 26.36 12.73
C THR A 141 -8.25 26.62 11.94
N GLU A 142 -7.25 27.20 12.59
CA GLU A 142 -5.93 27.44 11.99
C GLU A 142 -5.16 26.13 11.87
N CYS A 143 -4.76 25.80 10.63
CA CYS A 143 -4.00 24.60 10.32
C CYS A 143 -2.74 24.95 9.53
N VAL A 144 -1.68 24.16 9.72
CA VAL A 144 -0.38 24.39 9.10
C VAL A 144 -0.20 23.45 7.92
N ALA A 145 -0.08 24.00 6.72
CA ALA A 145 0.37 23.29 5.54
C ALA A 145 1.88 23.48 5.38
N SER A 146 2.61 22.45 4.97
CA SER A 146 4.08 22.55 4.84
C SER A 146 4.64 21.75 3.69
N GLY A 147 5.72 22.25 3.10
CA GLY A 147 6.40 21.63 1.96
C GLY A 147 7.53 22.50 1.42
N TRP A 148 8.01 22.19 0.22
CA TRP A 148 9.16 22.84 -0.41
C TRP A 148 8.79 23.77 -1.58
N GLY A 149 7.52 24.15 -1.70
CA GLY A 149 7.01 25.03 -2.74
C GLY A 149 7.25 24.50 -4.16
N ASN A 150 7.24 25.38 -5.17
CA ASN A 150 7.62 24.98 -6.52
C ASN A 150 9.13 24.73 -6.64
N LEU A 151 9.49 23.64 -7.33
CA LEU A 151 10.87 23.24 -7.66
C LEU A 151 11.75 22.77 -6.49
N GLY A 152 11.17 22.47 -5.32
CA GLY A 152 11.92 21.86 -4.21
C GLY A 152 12.90 22.83 -3.54
N GLY A 153 12.45 24.07 -3.33
CA GLY A 153 13.20 25.19 -2.76
C GLY A 153 13.47 25.04 -1.27
N GLN A 154 13.38 26.12 -0.50
CA GLN A 154 13.51 26.06 0.95
C GLN A 154 12.26 25.46 1.59
N LEU A 155 12.44 24.67 2.65
CA LEU A 155 11.32 24.17 3.44
C LEU A 155 10.55 25.34 4.07
N GLN A 156 9.24 25.34 3.88
CA GLN A 156 8.34 26.38 4.38
C GLN A 156 7.07 25.79 4.96
N SER A 157 6.39 26.62 5.73
CA SER A 157 5.06 26.34 6.23
C SER A 157 4.18 27.57 6.11
N VAL A 158 2.88 27.36 5.96
CA VAL A 158 1.87 28.41 5.92
C VAL A 158 0.71 28.00 6.80
N THR A 159 0.20 28.95 7.57
CA THR A 159 -0.98 28.78 8.40
C THR A 159 -2.20 29.25 7.60
N LEU A 160 -3.21 28.38 7.50
CA LEU A 160 -4.43 28.58 6.73
C LEU A 160 -5.65 28.19 7.60
N PRO A 161 -6.70 29.01 7.65
CA PRO A 161 -7.93 28.65 8.32
C PRO A 161 -8.74 27.66 7.49
N ILE A 162 -9.37 26.69 8.14
CA ILE A 162 -10.33 25.78 7.48
C ILE A 162 -11.55 26.54 6.98
N VAL A 163 -12.02 26.18 5.79
CA VAL A 163 -13.25 26.69 5.20
C VAL A 163 -14.35 25.67 5.37
N ASN A 164 -15.56 26.16 5.62
CA ASN A 164 -16.74 25.33 5.49
C ASN A 164 -16.80 24.62 4.12
N ARG A 165 -16.99 23.30 4.15
CA ARG A 165 -17.01 22.45 2.94
C ARG A 165 -18.08 22.87 1.93
N GLU A 166 -19.27 23.25 2.36
CA GLU A 166 -20.36 23.65 1.44
C GLU A 166 -19.98 24.94 0.70
N LYS A 167 -19.41 25.92 1.43
CA LYS A 167 -18.91 27.16 0.84
C LYS A 167 -17.78 26.89 -0.14
N CYS A 168 -16.83 26.02 0.22
CA CYS A 168 -15.79 25.58 -0.71
C CYS A 168 -16.39 24.89 -1.95
N ASN A 169 -17.40 24.04 -1.77
CA ASN A 169 -18.04 23.32 -2.86
C ASN A 169 -18.75 24.25 -3.87
N GLN A 170 -19.31 25.37 -3.39
CA GLN A 170 -19.87 26.41 -4.27
C GLN A 170 -18.79 27.05 -5.15
N THR A 171 -17.62 27.36 -4.57
CA THR A 171 -16.46 27.88 -5.32
C THR A 171 -15.98 26.91 -6.39
N TYR A 172 -16.06 25.61 -6.10
CA TYR A 172 -15.63 24.52 -6.98
C TYR A 172 -16.77 23.86 -7.77
N ALA A 173 -17.89 24.57 -7.97
CA ALA A 173 -19.01 24.15 -8.82
C ALA A 173 -19.52 22.71 -8.55
N GLY A 174 -19.55 22.28 -7.28
CA GLY A 174 -20.07 20.97 -6.87
C GLY A 174 -19.05 19.82 -6.88
N GLN A 175 -17.76 20.10 -7.10
CA GLN A 175 -16.71 19.08 -7.21
C GLN A 175 -16.09 18.62 -5.88
N ILE A 176 -16.40 19.28 -4.76
CA ILE A 176 -15.87 18.95 -3.42
C ILE A 176 -16.72 17.85 -2.78
N THR A 177 -16.06 16.76 -2.42
CA THR A 177 -16.68 15.59 -1.78
C THR A 177 -16.50 15.60 -0.26
N ASP A 178 -17.18 14.70 0.47
CA ASP A 178 -16.95 14.51 1.92
C ASP A 178 -15.57 13.90 2.27
N ARG A 179 -14.77 13.52 1.25
CA ARG A 179 -13.38 13.06 1.42
C ARG A 179 -12.36 14.20 1.27
N MET A 180 -12.84 15.42 1.06
CA MET A 180 -12.02 16.60 0.84
C MET A 180 -12.27 17.62 1.95
N ILE A 181 -11.23 18.36 2.33
CA ILE A 181 -11.30 19.49 3.26
C ILE A 181 -10.60 20.69 2.61
N CYS A 182 -11.08 21.90 2.86
CA CYS A 182 -10.53 23.11 2.26
C CYS A 182 -9.93 24.05 3.31
N ALA A 183 -8.88 24.77 2.94
CA ALA A 183 -8.34 25.87 3.76
C ALA A 183 -7.97 27.08 2.90
N GLY A 184 -8.00 28.27 3.50
CA GLY A 184 -7.83 29.54 2.77
C GLY A 184 -9.08 29.94 1.98
N PRO A 185 -9.02 30.80 0.95
CA PRO A 185 -7.89 31.64 0.62
C PRO A 185 -7.71 32.68 1.73
N GLU A 186 -6.48 32.90 2.11
CA GLU A 186 -6.07 34.22 2.58
C GLU A 186 -5.27 34.85 1.45
N ALA A 187 -5.56 36.11 1.13
CA ALA A 187 -4.88 36.78 0.01
C ALA A 187 -3.36 36.71 0.20
N GLY A 188 -2.66 36.15 -0.79
CA GLY A 188 -1.21 35.97 -0.74
C GLY A 188 -0.73 34.82 0.15
N LYS A 189 -1.61 33.88 0.54
CA LYS A 189 -1.24 32.64 1.23
C LYS A 189 -1.76 31.40 0.54
N GLY A 190 -0.93 30.36 0.43
CA GLY A 190 -1.38 29.07 -0.09
C GLY A 190 -0.28 28.08 -0.41
N THR A 191 -0.71 26.86 -0.73
CA THR A 191 0.14 25.75 -1.15
C THR A 191 0.41 25.79 -2.65
N CYS A 192 1.59 25.29 -3.03
CA CYS A 192 2.09 25.23 -4.39
C CYS A 192 2.12 23.79 -4.92
N PRO A 193 2.15 23.59 -6.24
CA PRO A 193 2.23 22.26 -6.85
C PRO A 193 3.27 21.30 -6.25
N GLY A 194 4.46 21.80 -5.85
CA GLY A 194 5.49 20.98 -5.24
C GLY A 194 5.28 20.63 -3.76
N ASP A 195 4.29 21.21 -3.08
CA ASP A 195 3.88 20.82 -1.71
C ASP A 195 2.93 19.62 -1.71
N ARG A 196 2.43 19.23 -2.88
CA ARG A 196 1.48 18.12 -3.05
C ARG A 196 1.96 16.85 -2.35
N GLY A 197 1.04 16.19 -1.67
CA GLY A 197 1.29 15.02 -0.85
C GLY A 197 1.84 15.33 0.54
N GLY A 198 2.21 16.58 0.81
CA GLY A 198 2.61 17.05 2.13
C GLY A 198 1.45 17.11 3.13
N PRO A 199 1.75 17.34 4.41
CA PRO A 199 0.78 17.35 5.49
C PRO A 199 0.06 18.71 5.60
N VAL A 200 -1.17 18.63 6.06
CA VAL A 200 -1.89 19.73 6.71
C VAL A 200 -2.16 19.29 8.14
N THR A 201 -1.62 20.02 9.12
CA THR A 201 -1.71 19.68 10.54
C THR A 201 -2.57 20.69 11.30
N CYS A 202 -3.49 20.18 12.12
CA CYS A 202 -4.33 21.00 12.99
C CYS A 202 -4.15 20.49 14.42
N GLY A 203 -3.80 21.37 15.36
CA GLY A 203 -3.50 20.97 16.74
C GLY A 203 -2.38 19.93 16.85
N GLY A 204 -1.40 19.95 15.94
CA GLY A 204 -0.27 19.01 15.89
C GLY A 204 -0.59 17.62 15.33
N LYS A 205 -1.82 17.39 14.83
CA LYS A 205 -2.25 16.11 14.23
C LYS A 205 -2.49 16.26 12.74
N LEU A 206 -2.28 15.18 11.98
CA LEU A 206 -2.53 15.13 10.54
C LEU A 206 -4.04 15.19 10.28
N ALA A 207 -4.49 16.31 9.71
CA ALA A 207 -5.88 16.56 9.33
C ALA A 207 -6.11 16.41 7.83
N GLY A 208 -5.09 16.71 7.01
CA GLY A 208 -5.20 16.63 5.56
C GLY A 208 -3.91 16.24 4.86
N ILE A 209 -4.05 15.81 3.61
CA ILE A 209 -2.94 15.59 2.67
C ILE A 209 -3.11 16.54 1.50
N ILE A 210 -2.07 17.30 1.17
CA ILE A 210 -2.15 18.34 0.13
C ILE A 210 -2.48 17.70 -1.22
N SER A 211 -3.65 18.05 -1.79
CA SER A 211 -4.14 17.51 -3.06
C SER A 211 -4.14 18.58 -4.14
N GLN A 212 -5.15 19.45 -4.21
CA GLN A 212 -5.25 20.49 -5.23
C GLN A 212 -4.72 21.81 -4.68
N THR A 213 -3.59 22.24 -5.25
CA THR A 213 -2.90 23.47 -4.88
C THR A 213 -3.29 24.58 -5.86
N LYS A 214 -4.17 25.48 -5.42
CA LYS A 214 -4.64 26.64 -6.17
C LYS A 214 -4.30 27.96 -5.48
N GLY A 215 -3.86 27.93 -4.22
CA GLY A 215 -3.51 29.09 -3.43
C GLY A 215 -2.22 29.80 -3.87
N CYS A 216 -1.27 29.10 -4.50
CA CYS A 216 -0.14 29.76 -5.16
C CYS A 216 -0.50 30.41 -6.52
N GLU A 217 -1.68 30.11 -7.09
CA GLU A 217 -2.20 30.83 -8.25
C GLU A 217 -2.91 32.09 -7.72
N LEU A 218 -2.62 33.28 -8.29
CA LEU A 218 -3.14 34.61 -7.89
C LEU A 218 -4.68 34.74 -7.82
N LEU A 219 -5.42 33.67 -8.11
CA LEU A 219 -6.87 33.60 -8.17
C LEU A 219 -7.53 33.57 -6.78
N GLY A 220 -6.75 33.34 -5.71
CA GLY A 220 -7.27 33.37 -4.34
C GLY A 220 -8.42 32.39 -4.13
N LEU A 221 -8.25 31.15 -4.57
CA LEU A 221 -9.20 30.06 -4.28
C LEU A 221 -8.73 29.27 -3.06
N PRO A 222 -9.64 28.67 -2.26
CA PRO A 222 -9.24 27.78 -1.17
C PRO A 222 -8.43 26.61 -1.72
N ASP A 223 -7.39 26.19 -1.03
CA ASP A 223 -6.72 24.93 -1.35
C ASP A 223 -7.59 23.75 -0.94
N VAL A 224 -7.49 22.64 -1.67
CA VAL A 224 -8.26 21.43 -1.42
C VAL A 224 -7.31 20.30 -1.02
N PHE A 225 -7.61 19.68 0.11
CA PHE A 225 -6.82 18.60 0.69
C PHE A 225 -7.66 17.34 0.81
N THR A 226 -7.04 16.17 0.78
CA THR A 226 -7.72 14.93 1.15
C THR A 226 -7.94 14.95 2.66
N ASP A 227 -9.20 14.80 3.10
CA ASP A 227 -9.58 14.77 4.51
C ASP A 227 -9.18 13.45 5.18
N VAL A 228 -8.26 13.53 6.13
CA VAL A 228 -7.73 12.39 6.89
C VAL A 228 -8.66 12.00 8.05
N ALA A 229 -9.58 12.87 8.48
CA ALA A 229 -10.63 12.55 9.45
C ALA A 229 -11.80 11.76 8.82
N ASN A 230 -11.87 11.69 7.48
CA ASN A 230 -12.83 10.83 6.81
C ASN A 230 -12.56 9.35 7.14
N SER A 231 -13.59 8.64 7.66
CA SER A 231 -13.46 7.27 8.14
C SER A 231 -12.94 6.30 7.07
N TYR A 232 -13.38 6.45 5.82
CA TYR A 232 -12.91 5.61 4.73
C TYR A 232 -11.43 5.89 4.43
N ILE A 233 -11.05 7.17 4.25
CA ILE A 233 -9.68 7.56 3.94
C ILE A 233 -8.73 7.07 5.04
N GLN A 234 -9.06 7.31 6.30
CA GLN A 234 -8.19 6.92 7.39
C GLN A 234 -8.02 5.41 7.51
N SER A 235 -9.12 4.66 7.40
CA SER A 235 -9.07 3.18 7.42
C SER A 235 -8.22 2.63 6.26
N TRP A 236 -8.29 3.27 5.09
CA TRP A 236 -7.50 2.92 3.93
C TRP A 236 -6.01 3.22 4.14
N ILE A 237 -5.65 4.41 4.65
CA ILE A 237 -4.26 4.81 4.93
C ILE A 237 -3.62 3.88 5.96
N LYS A 238 -4.30 3.65 7.10
CA LYS A 238 -3.80 2.77 8.16
C LYS A 238 -3.62 1.35 7.63
N SER A 239 -4.38 0.98 6.59
CA SER A 239 -4.50 -0.38 6.03
C SER A 239 -4.98 -1.36 7.10
N LEU A 240 -5.70 -2.40 6.69
CA LEU A 240 -5.98 -3.48 7.63
C LEU A 240 -4.67 -4.19 7.99
N SER A 241 -4.47 -4.50 9.27
CA SER A 241 -3.42 -5.44 9.63
C SER A 241 -3.66 -6.75 8.85
N PRO A 242 -2.60 -7.47 8.42
CA PRO A 242 -2.76 -8.75 7.73
C PRO A 242 -3.74 -9.72 8.41
N ALA A 243 -3.74 -9.72 9.76
CA ALA A 243 -4.68 -10.51 10.55
C ALA A 243 -6.14 -10.08 10.36
N THR A 244 -6.40 -8.77 10.42
CA THR A 244 -7.75 -8.21 10.24
C THR A 244 -8.23 -8.37 8.80
N ALA A 245 -7.35 -8.17 7.82
CA ALA A 245 -7.61 -8.43 6.40
C ALA A 245 -8.01 -9.90 6.19
N ARG A 246 -7.26 -10.84 6.78
CA ARG A 246 -7.55 -12.27 6.71
C ARG A 246 -8.88 -12.63 7.38
N GLN A 247 -9.18 -12.03 8.53
CA GLN A 247 -10.46 -12.24 9.24
C GLN A 247 -11.64 -11.73 8.42
N LEU A 248 -11.56 -10.50 7.90
CA LEU A 248 -12.57 -9.92 7.01
C LEU A 248 -12.77 -10.79 5.77
N PHE A 249 -11.69 -11.24 5.12
CA PHE A 249 -11.80 -12.13 3.96
C PHE A 249 -12.46 -13.44 4.31
N THR A 250 -12.08 -14.04 5.46
CA THR A 250 -12.66 -15.30 5.93
C THR A 250 -14.13 -15.16 6.30
N ALA A 251 -14.56 -13.98 6.73
CA ALA A 251 -15.95 -13.70 7.10
C ALA A 251 -16.83 -13.33 5.90
N THR A 252 -16.31 -12.62 4.90
CA THR A 252 -17.14 -12.04 3.82
C THR A 252 -16.99 -12.74 2.49
N VAL A 253 -15.76 -13.12 2.09
CA VAL A 253 -15.48 -13.65 0.75
C VAL A 253 -15.34 -15.16 0.78
N ALA A 254 -14.66 -15.71 1.80
CA ALA A 254 -14.45 -17.15 1.90
C ALA A 254 -15.74 -17.95 1.97
N PRO A 255 -16.81 -17.57 2.70
CA PRO A 255 -18.03 -18.35 2.75
C PRO A 255 -18.73 -18.40 1.39
N VAL A 256 -18.72 -17.30 0.62
CA VAL A 256 -19.32 -17.23 -0.72
C VAL A 256 -18.54 -18.11 -1.71
N VAL A 257 -17.22 -18.00 -1.71
CA VAL A 257 -16.33 -18.78 -2.60
C VAL A 257 -16.33 -20.27 -2.23
N ASP A 258 -16.25 -20.58 -0.93
CA ASP A 258 -16.21 -21.95 -0.43
C ASP A 258 -17.59 -22.62 -0.52
N TYR A 259 -18.70 -21.89 -0.31
CA TYR A 259 -20.05 -22.43 -0.54
C TYR A 259 -20.26 -22.78 -2.01
N ALA A 260 -19.86 -21.89 -2.93
CA ALA A 260 -19.88 -22.18 -4.36
C ALA A 260 -19.05 -23.43 -4.69
N SER A 261 -17.94 -23.68 -4.01
CA SER A 261 -17.09 -24.83 -4.35
C SER A 261 -17.74 -26.21 -4.29
N ASN A 262 -18.60 -26.47 -3.30
CA ASN A 262 -19.25 -27.79 -3.15
C ASN A 262 -20.27 -28.06 -4.26
N VAL A 263 -20.91 -27.02 -4.80
CA VAL A 263 -21.85 -27.14 -5.93
C VAL A 263 -21.10 -27.28 -7.26
N TRP A 264 -19.88 -26.72 -7.37
CA TRP A 264 -19.18 -26.57 -8.65
C TRP A 264 -18.02 -27.59 -8.85
N MET A 265 -17.49 -28.20 -7.78
CA MET A 265 -16.51 -29.30 -7.87
C MET A 265 -17.13 -30.68 -8.16
N HIS A 266 -18.45 -30.85 -7.97
CA HIS A 266 -19.11 -32.15 -8.14
C HIS A 266 -19.18 -32.61 -9.61
N ALA A 267 -19.03 -31.71 -10.58
CA ALA A 267 -18.84 -32.06 -11.98
C ALA A 267 -17.35 -31.92 -12.30
N PHE A 268 -16.65 -33.02 -12.56
CA PHE A 268 -15.23 -33.17 -12.95
C PHE A 268 -14.77 -32.33 -14.17
N LYS A 269 -15.08 -31.04 -14.19
CA LYS A 269 -14.68 -30.06 -15.20
C LYS A 269 -14.30 -28.80 -14.43
N ASN A 270 -12.99 -28.57 -14.33
CA ASN A 270 -12.35 -27.36 -13.80
C ASN A 270 -12.77 -26.04 -14.50
N LYS A 271 -13.79 -26.05 -15.36
CA LYS A 271 -14.25 -24.90 -16.17
C LYS A 271 -14.72 -23.70 -15.33
N ALA A 272 -15.05 -23.91 -14.04
CA ALA A 272 -15.54 -22.87 -13.14
C ALA A 272 -14.46 -22.16 -12.29
N ILE A 273 -13.20 -22.61 -12.34
CA ILE A 273 -12.11 -22.05 -11.53
C ILE A 273 -11.80 -20.60 -11.91
N GLY A 274 -11.94 -20.23 -13.19
CA GLY A 274 -11.69 -18.88 -13.69
C GLY A 274 -12.55 -17.81 -13.00
N PRO A 275 -13.89 -17.90 -13.07
CA PRO A 275 -14.79 -16.97 -12.38
C PRO A 275 -14.58 -16.91 -10.87
N ILE A 276 -14.32 -18.04 -10.21
CA ILE A 276 -14.09 -18.08 -8.75
C ILE A 276 -12.78 -17.38 -8.37
N ASN A 277 -11.72 -17.61 -9.16
CA ASN A 277 -10.45 -16.90 -8.99
C ASN A 277 -10.60 -15.39 -9.19
N LEU A 278 -11.48 -14.95 -10.10
CA LEU A 278 -11.79 -13.54 -10.29
C LEU A 278 -12.48 -12.95 -9.05
N VAL A 279 -13.50 -13.61 -8.50
CA VAL A 279 -14.18 -13.16 -7.27
C VAL A 279 -13.21 -13.13 -6.09
N GLN A 280 -12.36 -14.15 -5.92
CA GLN A 280 -11.35 -14.14 -4.87
C GLN A 280 -10.32 -13.02 -5.05
N ARG A 281 -9.89 -12.76 -6.29
CA ARG A 281 -8.97 -11.66 -6.60
C ARG A 281 -9.60 -10.31 -6.25
N VAL A 282 -10.82 -10.06 -6.71
CA VAL A 282 -11.55 -8.81 -6.43
C VAL A 282 -11.78 -8.65 -4.93
N GLY A 283 -12.17 -9.71 -4.23
CA GLY A 283 -12.32 -9.68 -2.76
C GLY A 283 -11.01 -9.41 -2.03
N ALA A 284 -9.90 -10.04 -2.45
CA ALA A 284 -8.57 -9.77 -1.90
C ALA A 284 -8.13 -8.32 -2.16
N GLN A 285 -8.34 -7.81 -3.39
CA GLN A 285 -8.02 -6.44 -3.76
C GLN A 285 -8.85 -5.43 -2.96
N ALA A 286 -10.14 -5.70 -2.75
CA ALA A 286 -11.02 -4.84 -1.96
C ALA A 286 -10.59 -4.77 -0.49
N ILE A 287 -10.12 -5.89 0.08
CA ILE A 287 -9.73 -5.97 1.49
C ILE A 287 -8.33 -5.41 1.73
N VAL A 288 -7.37 -5.71 0.85
CA VAL A 288 -6.00 -5.20 1.00
C VAL A 288 -5.87 -3.77 0.47
N GLY A 289 -6.85 -3.29 -0.29
CA GLY A 289 -6.84 -1.96 -0.91
C GLY A 289 -5.72 -1.79 -1.94
N THR A 290 -5.12 -2.89 -2.42
CA THR A 290 -3.97 -2.89 -3.32
C THR A 290 -4.36 -3.06 -4.79
N PHE A 291 -3.51 -2.46 -5.64
CA PHE A 291 -3.44 -2.50 -7.10
C PHE A 291 -4.59 -3.21 -7.84
N LEU A 292 -5.31 -2.46 -8.68
CA LEU A 292 -6.31 -3.02 -9.60
C LEU A 292 -5.74 -4.12 -10.53
N THR A 293 -4.42 -4.07 -10.79
CA THR A 293 -3.71 -4.95 -11.73
C THR A 293 -2.63 -5.80 -11.04
N VAL A 294 -2.96 -6.57 -10.00
CA VAL A 294 -2.06 -7.61 -9.47
C VAL A 294 -2.52 -9.01 -9.85
N ALA A 295 -1.56 -9.92 -10.07
CA ALA A 295 -1.85 -11.33 -10.22
C ALA A 295 -2.57 -11.86 -8.96
N THR A 296 -3.51 -12.79 -9.16
CA THR A 296 -4.33 -13.34 -8.08
C THR A 296 -3.49 -13.93 -6.95
N SER A 297 -2.38 -14.61 -7.27
CA SER A 297 -1.45 -15.19 -6.30
C SER A 297 -0.76 -14.12 -5.44
N VAL A 298 -0.40 -12.98 -6.03
CA VAL A 298 0.20 -11.85 -5.32
C VAL A 298 -0.82 -11.21 -4.38
N ALA A 299 -2.04 -10.94 -4.87
CA ALA A 299 -3.11 -10.41 -4.02
C ALA A 299 -3.44 -11.35 -2.85
N GLN A 300 -3.47 -12.66 -3.09
CA GLN A 300 -3.67 -13.68 -2.05
C GLN A 300 -2.52 -13.72 -1.05
N ALA A 301 -1.27 -13.68 -1.52
CA ALA A 301 -0.10 -13.67 -0.65
C ALA A 301 -0.03 -12.41 0.22
N GLU A 302 -0.31 -11.23 -0.35
CA GLU A 302 -0.35 -9.95 0.36
C GLU A 302 -1.47 -9.90 1.40
N ALA A 303 -2.60 -10.53 1.10
CA ALA A 303 -3.69 -10.68 2.05
C ALA A 303 -3.47 -11.80 3.08
N HIS A 304 -2.35 -12.54 2.98
CA HIS A 304 -2.08 -13.77 3.76
C HIS A 304 -3.23 -14.79 3.66
N MET A 305 -3.74 -15.00 2.45
CA MET A 305 -4.85 -15.87 2.11
C MET A 305 -4.40 -17.09 1.33
N ALA A 306 -4.97 -18.25 1.66
CA ALA A 306 -4.76 -19.46 0.87
C ALA A 306 -5.47 -19.37 -0.50
N THR A 307 -4.89 -20.04 -1.50
CA THR A 307 -5.46 -20.13 -2.85
C THR A 307 -6.83 -20.82 -2.81
N VAL A 308 -7.70 -20.54 -3.80
CA VAL A 308 -9.00 -21.24 -3.97
C VAL A 308 -8.76 -22.75 -3.86
N GLN A 309 -7.90 -23.29 -4.73
CA GLN A 309 -7.63 -24.71 -4.85
C GLN A 309 -7.24 -25.36 -3.51
N HIS A 310 -6.37 -24.72 -2.75
CA HIS A 310 -5.96 -25.23 -1.44
C HIS A 310 -7.13 -25.24 -0.43
N ARG A 311 -7.98 -24.22 -0.44
CA ARG A 311 -9.17 -24.18 0.43
C ARG A 311 -10.20 -25.24 0.04
N LEU A 312 -10.41 -25.46 -1.26
CA LEU A 312 -11.36 -26.45 -1.75
C LEU A 312 -10.90 -27.87 -1.44
N TRP A 313 -9.61 -28.16 -1.68
CA TRP A 313 -9.02 -29.44 -1.30
C TRP A 313 -9.13 -29.72 0.19
N ARG A 314 -8.85 -28.72 1.04
CA ARG A 314 -9.02 -28.86 2.49
C ARG A 314 -10.47 -29.12 2.88
N ARG A 315 -11.45 -28.50 2.21
CA ARG A 315 -12.89 -28.75 2.43
C ARG A 315 -13.30 -30.15 1.99
N ALA A 316 -12.87 -30.58 0.81
CA ALA A 316 -13.13 -31.93 0.29
C ALA A 316 -12.55 -32.99 1.23
N ALA A 317 -11.29 -32.82 1.66
CA ALA A 317 -10.65 -33.72 2.63
C ALA A 317 -11.40 -33.73 3.97
N LYS A 318 -11.86 -32.58 4.47
CA LYS A 318 -12.64 -32.49 5.73
C LYS A 318 -14.04 -33.12 5.60
N MET A 319 -14.69 -32.98 4.46
CA MET A 319 -15.98 -33.63 4.19
C MET A 319 -15.79 -35.15 4.12
N TRP A 320 -14.76 -35.60 3.41
CA TRP A 320 -14.38 -37.01 3.33
C TRP A 320 -14.11 -37.61 4.72
N THR A 321 -13.23 -37.00 5.51
CA THR A 321 -12.95 -37.47 6.88
C THR A 321 -14.20 -37.40 7.75
N GLY A 322 -15.02 -36.37 7.61
CA GLY A 322 -16.32 -36.27 8.26
C GLY A 322 -17.23 -37.46 7.95
N ILE A 323 -17.39 -37.83 6.67
CA ILE A 323 -18.22 -38.97 6.25
C ILE A 323 -17.66 -40.30 6.77
N HIS A 324 -16.34 -40.47 6.73
CA HIS A 324 -15.68 -41.70 7.17
C HIS A 324 -15.58 -41.86 8.69
N THR A 325 -15.73 -40.76 9.45
CA THR A 325 -15.81 -40.78 10.92
C THR A 325 -17.24 -40.90 11.45
N LEU A 326 -18.25 -40.97 10.57
CA LEU A 326 -19.64 -41.22 10.99
C LEU A 326 -19.82 -42.65 11.53
N PRO A 327 -20.76 -42.83 12.49
CA PRO A 327 -21.17 -44.16 12.95
C PRO A 327 -21.59 -45.05 11.78
N GLU A 328 -21.37 -46.36 11.88
CA GLU A 328 -21.70 -47.34 10.82
C GLU A 328 -23.20 -47.43 10.49
N THR A 329 -24.02 -46.93 11.40
CA THR A 329 -25.47 -46.80 11.24
C THR A 329 -25.87 -45.58 10.40
N ASN A 330 -24.95 -44.64 10.15
CA ASN A 330 -25.25 -43.43 9.40
C ASN A 330 -25.34 -43.74 7.89
N PRO A 331 -26.49 -43.45 7.23
CA PRO A 331 -26.72 -43.79 5.83
C PRO A 331 -25.73 -43.10 4.86
N LEU A 332 -25.11 -41.98 5.25
CA LEU A 332 -24.12 -41.28 4.43
C LEU A 332 -22.78 -42.01 4.32
N ARG A 333 -22.43 -42.87 5.30
CA ARG A 333 -21.19 -43.66 5.27
C ARG A 333 -21.25 -44.80 4.24
N ARG A 334 -22.45 -45.31 3.93
CA ARG A 334 -22.61 -46.48 3.02
C ARG A 334 -22.53 -46.14 1.53
N ASN A 335 -22.62 -44.86 1.14
CA ASN A 335 -22.83 -44.47 -0.26
C ASN A 335 -21.76 -43.52 -0.88
N ALA A 336 -20.59 -43.29 -0.27
CA ALA A 336 -19.61 -42.33 -0.81
C ALA A 336 -18.34 -42.99 -1.39
N LEU A 337 -18.16 -42.84 -2.71
CA LEU A 337 -16.94 -42.77 -3.53
C LEU A 337 -15.69 -43.49 -3.00
N LYS A 338 -15.49 -44.77 -3.35
CA LYS A 338 -14.24 -45.49 -3.09
C LYS A 338 -13.10 -44.95 -3.99
N SER A 339 -12.09 -44.29 -3.39
CA SER A 339 -10.63 -44.42 -3.67
C SER A 339 -9.84 -43.11 -3.50
N ILE A 340 -9.35 -42.84 -2.28
CA ILE A 340 -8.13 -42.05 -2.03
C ILE A 340 -7.36 -42.77 -0.90
N GLU A 341 -6.12 -43.17 -1.15
CA GLU A 341 -5.23 -43.80 -0.16
C GLU A 341 -4.79 -42.75 0.88
N MET A 342 -5.18 -42.94 2.14
CA MET A 342 -4.86 -42.01 3.24
C MET A 342 -3.40 -42.06 3.71
N GLU A 343 -2.60 -43.01 3.23
CA GLU A 343 -1.24 -43.29 3.73
C GLU A 343 -0.17 -42.31 3.21
N THR A 344 -0.54 -41.29 2.42
CA THR A 344 0.41 -40.32 1.83
C THR A 344 0.28 -38.88 2.36
N LEU A 345 -0.55 -38.63 3.38
CA LEU A 345 -0.68 -37.29 3.96
C LEU A 345 0.38 -37.05 5.05
N GLU A 346 1.58 -36.64 4.64
CA GLU A 346 2.53 -36.04 5.58
C GLU A 346 2.01 -34.70 6.11
N THR A 347 1.94 -34.58 7.43
CA THR A 347 1.63 -33.31 8.10
C THR A 347 2.91 -32.48 8.17
N ILE A 348 3.09 -31.55 7.23
CA ILE A 348 4.19 -30.59 7.27
C ILE A 348 3.85 -29.49 8.28
N ASN A 349 4.49 -29.53 9.44
CA ASN A 349 4.50 -28.40 10.37
C ASN A 349 5.56 -27.39 9.92
N PRO A 350 5.18 -26.14 9.58
CA PRO A 350 6.16 -25.10 9.27
C PRO A 350 6.90 -24.70 10.54
N PHE A 351 8.22 -24.67 10.49
CA PHE A 351 9.05 -23.96 11.47
C PHE A 351 9.99 -23.01 10.73
N THR A 352 10.24 -21.85 11.33
CA THR A 352 11.10 -20.80 10.80
C THR A 352 12.53 -21.00 11.29
N LEU A 353 13.48 -21.20 10.37
CA LEU A 353 14.92 -21.07 10.65
C LEU A 353 15.34 -19.62 10.52
N ALA A 354 16.27 -19.18 11.37
CA ALA A 354 16.79 -17.84 11.35
C ALA A 354 17.71 -17.62 10.13
N PRO A 355 17.74 -16.42 9.53
CA PRO A 355 18.50 -16.14 8.29
C PRO A 355 20.02 -16.37 8.34
N TRP A 356 20.61 -16.55 9.52
CA TRP A 356 22.06 -16.55 9.75
C TRP A 356 22.65 -17.93 10.12
N GLU A 357 21.88 -19.02 10.04
CA GLU A 357 22.43 -20.37 10.16
C GLU A 357 23.13 -20.80 8.86
N GLU A 358 24.40 -21.24 8.97
CA GLU A 358 25.24 -21.70 7.87
C GLU A 358 24.66 -22.95 7.18
N ARG A 359 24.68 -22.94 5.84
CA ARG A 359 24.13 -24.01 4.99
C ARG A 359 25.26 -24.85 4.42
N VAL A 360 25.19 -26.17 4.57
CA VAL A 360 26.15 -27.11 3.98
C VAL A 360 25.86 -27.32 2.49
N GLN A 361 26.89 -27.27 1.64
CA GLN A 361 26.81 -27.61 0.21
C GLN A 361 26.82 -29.14 0.02
N GLY A 362 25.98 -29.66 -0.87
CA GLY A 362 25.98 -31.07 -1.26
C GLY A 362 26.58 -31.25 -2.65
N ASP A 363 27.66 -32.03 -2.74
CA ASP A 363 28.23 -32.53 -4.00
C ASP A 363 27.31 -33.60 -4.62
N GLY A 364 27.16 -33.56 -5.94
CA GLY A 364 26.44 -34.56 -6.72
C GLY A 364 27.36 -35.68 -7.20
N HIS A 365 26.79 -36.88 -7.28
CA HIS A 365 27.38 -38.17 -7.69
C HIS A 365 28.24 -38.89 -6.66
N ASP A 366 27.60 -39.74 -5.86
CA ASP A 366 27.66 -41.19 -6.06
C ASP A 366 26.60 -41.87 -5.18
N SER A 367 25.91 -42.87 -5.73
CA SER A 367 25.05 -43.75 -4.94
C SER A 367 25.93 -44.63 -4.05
N PRO A 368 25.53 -44.87 -2.79
CA PRO A 368 25.66 -46.21 -2.24
C PRO A 368 24.32 -46.72 -1.73
N GLU A 369 23.96 -47.89 -2.22
CA GLU A 369 23.09 -48.82 -1.53
C GLU A 369 23.58 -49.00 -0.09
N THR A 370 22.73 -48.77 0.92
CA THR A 370 22.77 -49.60 2.14
C THR A 370 21.47 -49.55 2.94
N GLN A 371 20.86 -50.73 2.99
CA GLN A 371 20.04 -51.33 4.03
C GLN A 371 19.38 -50.45 5.11
N THR A 372 18.07 -50.62 5.11
CA THR A 372 17.07 -50.33 6.14
C THR A 372 17.53 -50.67 7.56
N GLU A 373 17.56 -49.67 8.44
CA GLU A 373 17.26 -49.84 9.86
C GLU A 373 16.25 -48.77 10.28
N ALA A 374 15.09 -49.26 10.70
CA ALA A 374 13.96 -48.49 11.20
C ALA A 374 14.26 -47.97 12.62
N GLY A 375 14.08 -46.67 12.85
CA GLY A 375 14.12 -46.11 14.21
C GLY A 375 14.86 -44.78 14.41
N GLY A 376 15.04 -43.93 13.39
CA GLY A 376 15.62 -42.59 13.55
C GLY A 376 14.76 -41.50 12.94
N VAL A 377 14.68 -40.33 13.59
CA VAL A 377 13.98 -39.16 13.05
C VAL A 377 14.78 -38.63 11.85
N MET A 378 14.19 -38.75 10.66
CA MET A 378 14.76 -38.24 9.42
C MET A 378 14.32 -36.80 9.22
N ARG A 379 15.27 -35.87 9.16
CA ARG A 379 14.99 -34.48 8.78
C ARG A 379 15.40 -34.28 7.32
N ILE A 380 14.41 -33.95 6.50
CA ILE A 380 14.57 -33.64 5.08
C ILE A 380 14.34 -32.15 4.91
N ALA A 381 15.33 -31.44 4.34
CA ALA A 381 15.17 -30.08 3.89
C ALA A 381 15.20 -30.06 2.37
N VAL A 382 14.22 -29.41 1.76
CA VAL A 382 14.10 -29.29 0.30
C VAL A 382 14.19 -27.82 -0.07
N SER A 383 15.04 -27.49 -1.04
CA SER A 383 15.07 -26.16 -1.64
C SER A 383 14.94 -26.27 -3.15
N SER A 384 14.18 -25.35 -3.74
CA SER A 384 13.99 -25.24 -5.19
C SER A 384 14.57 -23.93 -5.69
N SER A 385 15.36 -24.01 -6.76
CA SER A 385 15.88 -22.86 -7.51
C SER A 385 15.55 -23.03 -8.99
N ALA A 386 15.21 -21.93 -9.66
CA ALA A 386 14.87 -21.91 -11.08
C ALA A 386 15.75 -20.91 -11.83
N ARG A 387 16.47 -21.39 -12.86
CA ARG A 387 17.21 -20.55 -13.81
C ARG A 387 17.25 -21.24 -15.18
N ASN A 388 17.00 -20.48 -16.24
CA ASN A 388 17.02 -20.96 -17.63
C ASN A 388 16.17 -22.23 -17.85
N GLU A 389 14.90 -22.19 -17.42
CA GLU A 389 13.91 -23.26 -17.64
C GLU A 389 14.24 -24.63 -17.05
N MET A 390 15.33 -24.77 -16.28
CA MET A 390 15.59 -25.94 -15.45
C MET A 390 15.27 -25.63 -13.98
N VAL A 391 14.50 -26.54 -13.36
CA VAL A 391 14.20 -26.55 -11.93
C VAL A 391 15.13 -27.53 -11.26
N GLY A 392 16.03 -27.02 -10.42
CA GLY A 392 16.90 -27.85 -9.59
C GLY A 392 16.23 -28.13 -8.24
N PHE A 393 16.18 -29.40 -7.86
CA PHE A 393 15.74 -29.84 -6.53
C PHE A 393 16.94 -30.36 -5.75
N GLY A 394 17.26 -29.71 -4.63
CA GLY A 394 18.27 -30.19 -3.69
C GLY A 394 17.60 -30.83 -2.48
N VAL A 395 17.99 -32.06 -2.15
CA VAL A 395 17.51 -32.79 -0.97
C VAL A 395 18.70 -33.02 -0.05
N ALA A 396 18.62 -32.53 1.19
CA ALA A 396 19.57 -32.87 2.24
C ALA A 396 18.86 -33.72 3.29
N THR A 397 19.43 -34.87 3.62
CA THR A 397 18.93 -35.79 4.65
C THR A 397 19.93 -35.84 5.80
N LYS A 398 19.48 -35.54 7.02
CA LYS A 398 20.28 -35.77 8.24
C LYS A 398 19.54 -36.75 9.13
N LYS A 399 20.13 -37.93 9.32
CA LYS A 399 19.66 -38.96 10.26
C LYS A 399 20.29 -38.67 11.61
N GLN A 400 19.47 -38.31 12.60
CA GLN A 400 19.95 -38.13 13.97
C GLN A 400 19.79 -39.48 14.71
N PRO A 401 20.85 -40.02 15.34
CA PRO A 401 20.70 -41.23 16.13
C PRO A 401 19.79 -40.97 17.35
N PRO A 402 19.03 -41.97 17.80
CA PRO A 402 18.10 -41.80 18.92
C PRO A 402 18.85 -41.34 20.18
N ARG A 403 18.29 -40.34 20.88
CA ARG A 403 18.79 -39.94 22.20
C ARG A 403 18.52 -41.10 23.18
N VAL A 404 19.59 -41.73 23.63
CA VAL A 404 19.55 -42.64 24.78
C VAL A 404 19.34 -41.78 26.03
N LEU A 405 18.37 -42.15 26.86
CA LEU A 405 18.05 -41.50 28.14
C LEU A 405 19.23 -41.55 29.11
#